data_AF-A0A3N4S3R5-F1
#
_entry.id   AF-A0A3N4S3R5-F1
#
_cell.length_a   1.000
_cell.length_b   1.000
_cell.length_c   1.000
_cell.angle_alpha   90.00
_cell.angle_beta   90.00
_cell.angle_gamma   90.00
#
_symmetry.space_group_name_H-M   'P 1'
#
loop_
_entity.id
_entity.type
_entity.pdbx_description
1 polymer ?
#
loop_
_entity_poly.entity_id
_entity_poly.type
_entity_poly.pdbx_seq_one_letter_code
_entity_poly.pdbx_strand_id
1 'polypeptide(L)'
;MTTLARVVETCQACPSQWDAWTTEGQYLYLRYRFGHGSVERHANPDVNTWGDDYDPVIAEFHDPDQPYAGTIELDEFLRRAELQLAPDAEIVPWAEFLRSPDRW
;
A
#
# COMPACT_ATOMS: atom_id res chain seq x y z
N MET A 1 -13.76 -2.90 -8.37
CA MET A 1 -13.08 -3.18 -7.09
C MET A 1 -11.79 -3.91 -7.40
N THR A 2 -10.65 -3.31 -7.08
CA THR A 2 -9.34 -3.91 -7.33
C THR A 2 -9.06 -4.99 -6.29
N THR A 3 -8.63 -6.17 -6.74
CA THR A 3 -8.40 -7.34 -5.87
C THR A 3 -6.91 -7.59 -5.73
N LEU A 4 -6.44 -7.73 -4.49
CA LEU A 4 -5.03 -7.90 -4.14
C LEU A 4 -4.72 -9.38 -3.92
N ALA A 5 -3.71 -9.89 -4.61
CA ALA A 5 -3.17 -11.23 -4.42
C ALA A 5 -2.06 -11.27 -3.35
N ARG A 6 -1.36 -10.15 -3.14
CA ARG A 6 -0.28 -10.06 -2.16
C ARG A 6 -0.18 -8.67 -1.58
N VAL A 7 0.06 -8.58 -0.27
CA VAL A 7 0.31 -7.33 0.44
C VAL A 7 1.48 -7.54 1.39
N VAL A 8 2.50 -6.68 1.30
CA VAL A 8 3.69 -6.70 2.15
C VAL A 8 3.73 -5.39 2.93
N GLU A 9 3.70 -5.46 4.24
CA GLU A 9 3.84 -4.30 5.10
C GLU A 9 5.31 -3.87 5.17
N THR A 10 5.63 -2.75 4.53
CA THR A 10 6.99 -2.22 4.39
C THR A 10 7.31 -1.13 5.41
N CYS A 11 6.31 -0.63 6.14
CA CYS A 11 6.49 0.18 7.34
C CYS A 11 5.25 0.11 8.24
N GLN A 12 5.43 -0.30 9.50
CA GLN A 12 4.36 -0.40 10.52
C GLN A 12 4.08 0.90 11.30
N ALA A 13 4.88 1.95 11.08
CA ALA A 13 4.89 3.14 11.92
C ALA A 13 4.34 4.36 11.17
N CYS A 14 5.08 5.47 11.14
CA CYS A 14 4.69 6.68 10.43
C CYS A 14 5.68 6.92 9.28
N PRO A 15 5.31 6.67 8.02
CA PRO A 15 3.97 6.29 7.55
C PRO A 15 3.66 4.79 7.65
N SER A 16 2.38 4.43 7.78
CA SER A 16 1.90 3.08 7.45
C SER A 16 2.05 2.91 5.94
N GLN A 17 2.69 1.81 5.52
CA GLN A 17 3.07 1.60 4.14
C GLN A 17 3.02 0.14 3.75
N TRP A 18 2.52 -0.12 2.55
CA TRP A 18 2.49 -1.46 1.97
C TRP A 18 2.85 -1.44 0.49
N ASP A 19 3.53 -2.50 0.09
CA ASP A 19 3.69 -2.90 -1.30
C ASP A 19 2.61 -3.94 -1.58
N ALA A 20 1.82 -3.76 -2.64
CA ALA A 20 0.75 -4.68 -2.97
C ALA A 20 0.79 -5.07 -4.45
N TRP A 21 0.28 -6.27 -4.74
CA TRP A 21 0.14 -6.79 -6.08
C TRP A 21 -1.31 -7.20 -6.31
N THR A 22 -1.90 -6.73 -7.39
CA THR A 22 -3.23 -7.18 -7.79
C THR A 22 -3.19 -8.61 -8.30
N THR A 23 -4.34 -9.26 -8.41
CA THR A 23 -4.49 -10.56 -9.08
C THR A 23 -4.07 -10.54 -10.55
N GLU A 24 -3.96 -9.36 -11.16
CA GLU A 24 -3.51 -9.16 -12.54
C GLU A 24 -2.01 -8.85 -12.63
N GLY A 25 -1.29 -8.83 -11.49
CA GLY A 25 0.14 -8.54 -11.42
C GLY A 25 0.49 -7.06 -11.41
N GLN A 26 -0.49 -6.15 -11.34
CA GLN A 26 -0.22 -4.72 -11.19
C GLN A 26 0.34 -4.44 -9.80
N TYR A 27 1.49 -3.78 -9.73
CA TYR A 27 2.07 -3.32 -8.49
C TYR A 27 1.41 -2.01 -8.02
N LEU A 28 1.09 -1.95 -6.73
CA LEU A 28 0.49 -0.81 -6.07
C LEU A 28 1.33 -0.43 -4.85
N TYR A 29 1.58 0.86 -4.70
CA TYR A 29 2.17 1.45 -3.50
C TYR A 29 1.06 2.08 -2.66
N LEU A 30 0.89 1.59 -1.43
CA LEU A 30 -0.13 2.04 -0.50
C LEU A 30 0.55 2.81 0.63
N ARG A 31 0.03 4.00 0.94
CA ARG A 31 0.66 4.86 1.93
C ARG A 31 -0.36 5.68 2.69
N TYR A 32 -0.22 5.73 4.02
CA TYR A 32 -0.99 6.63 4.87
C TYR A 32 -0.07 7.54 5.68
N ARG A 33 -0.19 8.86 5.47
CA ARG A 33 0.60 9.87 6.20
C ARG A 33 -0.13 11.21 6.26
N PHE A 34 -0.03 11.89 7.40
CA PHE A 34 -0.64 13.19 7.64
C PHE A 34 -2.16 13.20 7.40
N GLY A 35 -2.82 12.12 7.83
CA GLY A 35 -4.26 11.94 7.60
C GLY A 35 -4.61 11.71 6.13
N HIS A 36 -3.66 11.42 5.25
CA HIS A 36 -3.89 11.20 3.83
C HIS A 36 -3.48 9.77 3.45
N GLY A 37 -4.43 9.02 2.90
CA GLY A 37 -4.20 7.70 2.32
C GLY A 37 -4.18 7.77 0.80
N SER A 38 -3.15 7.20 0.17
CA SER A 38 -3.02 7.12 -1.30
C SER A 38 -2.71 5.71 -1.77
N VAL A 39 -3.26 5.36 -2.93
CA VAL A 39 -2.92 4.15 -3.69
C VAL A 39 -2.36 4.58 -5.03
N GLU A 40 -1.10 4.26 -5.28
CA GLU A 40 -0.41 4.60 -6.51
C GLU A 40 -0.08 3.35 -7.31
N ARG A 41 -0.32 3.35 -8.62
CA ARG A 41 0.11 2.27 -9.52
C ARG A 41 1.49 2.58 -10.08
N HIS A 42 2.39 1.60 -10.03
CA HIS A 42 3.71 1.68 -10.66
C HIS A 42 4.04 0.37 -11.38
N ALA A 43 4.99 0.40 -12.31
CA ALA A 43 5.34 -0.80 -13.08
C ALA A 43 5.94 -1.90 -12.19
N ASN A 44 6.66 -1.52 -11.13
CA ASN A 44 7.37 -2.41 -10.23
C ASN A 44 7.73 -1.67 -8.92
N PRO A 45 8.19 -2.35 -7.85
CA PRO A 45 8.52 -1.73 -6.56
C PRO A 45 9.81 -0.88 -6.53
N ASP A 46 10.66 -0.91 -7.57
CA ASP A 46 11.85 -0.08 -7.63
C ASP A 46 11.47 1.39 -7.86
N VAL A 47 11.47 2.15 -6.76
CA VAL A 47 11.14 3.58 -6.72
C VAL A 47 11.98 4.43 -7.70
N ASN A 48 13.15 3.97 -8.11
CA ASN A 48 13.99 4.69 -9.07
C ASN A 48 13.47 4.57 -10.51
N THR A 49 12.52 3.66 -10.75
CA THR A 49 11.88 3.45 -12.05
C THR A 49 10.53 4.13 -12.18
N TRP A 50 10.04 4.75 -11.10
CA TRP A 50 8.76 5.46 -11.10
C TRP A 50 8.93 6.75 -11.91
N GLY A 51 8.13 6.91 -12.97
CA GLY A 51 8.20 8.05 -13.87
C GLY A 51 7.19 9.14 -13.53
N ASP A 52 7.47 10.36 -13.96
CA ASP A 52 6.61 11.55 -13.74
C ASP A 52 5.49 11.68 -14.80
N ASP A 53 5.49 10.87 -15.85
CA ASP A 53 4.63 11.03 -17.04
C ASP A 53 3.23 10.40 -16.92
N TYR A 54 2.84 9.96 -15.73
CA TYR A 54 1.54 9.32 -15.50
C TYR A 54 0.88 9.88 -14.24
N ASP A 55 -0.46 9.94 -14.23
CA ASP A 55 -1.24 10.10 -12.99
C ASP A 55 -1.26 8.73 -12.29
N PRO A 56 -0.44 8.51 -11.23
CA PRO A 56 -0.29 7.19 -10.64
C PRO A 56 -1.40 6.90 -9.63
N VAL A 57 -2.08 7.94 -9.12
CA VAL A 57 -3.05 7.82 -8.04
C VAL A 57 -4.34 7.21 -8.57
N ILE A 58 -4.74 6.07 -8.00
CA ILE A 58 -5.98 5.38 -8.39
C ILE A 58 -7.04 5.43 -7.29
N ALA A 59 -6.66 5.74 -6.06
CA ALA A 59 -7.56 5.99 -4.95
C ALA A 59 -6.88 6.90 -3.92
N GLU A 60 -7.67 7.79 -3.30
CA GLU A 60 -7.23 8.68 -2.23
C GLU A 60 -8.33 8.90 -1.20
N PHE A 61 -7.95 9.12 0.05
CA PHE A 61 -8.88 9.51 1.11
C PHE A 61 -8.19 10.36 2.18
N HIS A 62 -8.98 11.16 2.90
CA HIS A 62 -8.47 12.12 3.88
C HIS A 62 -9.18 12.04 5.23
N ASP A 63 -8.42 12.29 6.29
CA ASP A 63 -8.85 12.56 7.66
C ASP A 63 -8.47 14.00 8.01
N PRO A 64 -9.27 15.00 7.61
CA PRO A 64 -8.92 16.41 7.79
C PRO A 64 -8.75 16.80 9.26
N ASP A 65 -9.42 16.09 10.16
CA ASP A 65 -9.32 16.30 11.61
C ASP A 65 -8.09 15.65 12.25
N GLN A 66 -7.30 14.89 11.47
CA GLN A 66 -6.12 14.16 11.94
C GLN A 66 -4.88 14.43 11.07
N PRO A 67 -4.43 15.70 10.93
CA PRO A 67 -3.34 16.09 10.02
C PRO A 67 -1.96 15.51 10.37
N TYR A 68 -1.82 14.86 11.51
CA TYR A 68 -0.60 14.19 11.96
C TYR A 68 -0.72 12.67 12.03
N ALA A 69 -1.88 12.10 11.71
CA ALA A 69 -2.05 10.65 11.72
C ALA A 69 -1.16 10.03 10.63
N GLY A 70 -0.40 9.02 11.03
CA GLY A 70 0.47 8.28 10.13
C GLY A 70 0.32 6.77 10.25
N THR A 71 -0.57 6.32 11.13
CA THR A 71 -0.82 4.90 11.41
C THR A 71 -2.26 4.58 11.09
N ILE A 72 -2.49 3.47 10.39
CA ILE A 72 -3.82 2.93 10.07
C ILE A 72 -3.68 1.41 9.89
N GLU A 73 -4.69 0.67 10.31
CA GLU A 73 -4.73 -0.79 10.08
C GLU A 73 -4.96 -1.09 8.60
N LEU A 74 -4.42 -2.22 8.14
CA LEU A 74 -4.51 -2.61 6.72
C LEU A 74 -5.98 -2.76 6.28
N ASP A 75 -6.83 -3.41 7.07
CA ASP A 75 -8.23 -3.63 6.73
C ASP A 75 -9.01 -2.32 6.57
N GLU A 76 -8.77 -1.35 7.45
CA GLU A 76 -9.37 -0.02 7.37
C GLU A 76 -8.85 0.76 6.16
N PHE A 77 -7.55 0.68 5.87
CA PHE A 77 -6.98 1.29 4.67
C PHE A 77 -7.63 0.73 3.40
N LEU A 78 -7.68 -0.59 3.26
CA LEU A 78 -8.25 -1.26 2.09
C LEU A 78 -9.73 -0.91 1.91
N ARG A 79 -10.50 -0.90 3.00
CA ARG A 79 -11.91 -0.51 2.98
C ARG A 79 -12.11 0.91 2.45
N ARG A 80 -11.29 1.87 2.87
CA ARG A 80 -11.39 3.28 2.45
C ARG A 80 -10.88 3.52 1.03
N ALA A 81 -9.95 2.70 0.57
CA ALA A 81 -9.42 2.74 -0.79
C ALA A 81 -10.23 1.91 -1.80
N GLU A 82 -11.35 1.30 -1.38
CA GLU A 82 -12.16 0.39 -2.21
C GLU A 82 -11.36 -0.79 -2.81
N LEU A 83 -10.42 -1.31 -2.01
CA LEU A 83 -9.60 -2.48 -2.32
C LEU A 83 -10.09 -3.69 -1.51
N GLN A 84 -9.88 -4.88 -2.06
CA GLN A 84 -10.19 -6.13 -1.35
C GLN A 84 -9.06 -7.14 -1.49
N LEU A 85 -8.89 -8.00 -0.49
CA LEU A 85 -8.01 -9.16 -0.58
C LEU A 85 -8.69 -10.27 -1.36
N ALA A 86 -7.93 -10.97 -2.20
CA ALA A 86 -8.35 -12.28 -2.72
C ALA A 86 -8.52 -13.28 -1.55
N PRO A 87 -9.37 -14.32 -1.69
CA PRO A 87 -9.56 -15.33 -0.64
C PRO A 87 -8.27 -16.04 -0.20
N ASP A 88 -7.30 -16.14 -1.11
CA ASP A 88 -5.99 -16.76 -0.94
C ASP A 88 -4.84 -15.73 -0.93
N ALA A 89 -5.15 -14.45 -0.67
CA ALA A 89 -4.15 -13.40 -0.66
C ALA A 89 -3.05 -13.66 0.37
N GLU A 90 -1.79 -13.50 -0.04
CA GLU A 90 -0.65 -13.52 0.85
C GLU A 90 -0.52 -12.16 1.57
N ILE A 91 -0.48 -12.19 2.90
CA ILE A 91 -0.25 -10.99 3.71
C ILE A 91 1.05 -11.21 4.49
N VAL A 92 2.06 -10.39 4.19
CA VAL A 92 3.35 -10.43 4.88
C VAL A 92 3.40 -9.25 5.85
N PRO A 93 3.23 -9.47 7.15
CA PRO A 93 3.32 -8.41 8.15
C PRO A 93 4.75 -7.92 8.31
N TRP A 94 4.92 -6.70 8.83
CA TRP A 94 6.23 -6.05 8.97
C TRP A 94 7.26 -6.90 9.73
N ALA A 95 6.81 -7.58 10.79
CA ALA A 95 7.68 -8.44 11.61
C ALA A 95 8.27 -9.63 10.84
N GLU A 96 7.55 -10.12 9.82
CA GLU A 96 8.00 -11.16 8.91
C GLU A 96 8.86 -10.59 7.79
N PHE A 97 8.43 -9.47 7.19
CA PHE A 97 9.21 -8.75 6.18
C PHE A 97 10.63 -8.40 6.66
N LEU A 98 10.77 -7.94 7.92
CA LEU A 98 12.05 -7.65 8.53
C LEU A 98 13.01 -8.84 8.60
N ARG A 99 12.50 -10.07 8.62
CA ARG A 99 13.28 -11.30 8.72
C ARG A 99 13.57 -11.92 7.35
N SER A 100 13.01 -11.38 6.28
CA SER A 100 13.24 -11.88 4.92
C SER A 100 14.69 -11.55 4.47
N PRO A 101 15.43 -12.53 3.93
CA PRO A 101 16.78 -12.31 3.41
C PRO A 101 16.79 -11.44 2.15
N ASP A 102 15.68 -11.36 1.42
CA ASP A 102 15.54 -10.63 0.15
C ASP A 102 15.02 -9.20 0.36
N ARG A 103 15.37 -8.60 1.50
CA ARG A 103 15.05 -7.20 1.77
C ARG A 103 16.03 -6.35 0.95
N TRP A 104 15.52 -5.84 -0.17
CA TRP A 104 16.17 -5.01 -1.22
C TRP A 104 16.82 -5.79 -2.36
#